data_AF-A0A358PZH2-F1
#
_entry.id   AF-A0A358PZH2-F1
#
_cell.length_a   1.000
_cell.length_b   1.000
_cell.length_c   1.000
_cell.angle_alpha   90.00
_cell.angle_beta   90.00
_cell.angle_gamma   90.00
#
_symmetry.space_group_name_H-M   'P 1'
#
loop_
_entity.id
_entity.type
_entity.pdbx_description
1 polymer ?
#
loop_
_entity_poly.entity_id
_entity_poly.type
_entity_poly.pdbx_seq_one_letter_code
_entity_poly.pdbx_strand_id
1 'polypeptide(L)'
;MKEVNPEEVHNILTRLKTVRGHISGVERMIEEEKSCEEILLQLVAIRSAVHKTSVIIAQRYASSCLLEAIDSGEDRQEVLNNAIETLMKLNQ
;
A
#
# COMPACT_ATOMS: atom_id res chain seq x y z
N MET A 1 17.75 1.58 4.45
CA MET A 1 17.23 1.71 3.06
C MET A 1 18.40 1.77 2.07
N LYS A 2 19.04 0.63 1.79
CA LYS A 2 20.01 0.54 0.69
C LYS A 2 19.26 0.49 -0.65
N GLU A 3 19.88 1.08 -1.67
CA GLU A 3 19.49 1.16 -3.09
C GLU A 3 18.01 0.86 -3.40
N VAL A 4 17.16 1.87 -3.24
CA VAL A 4 15.79 1.79 -3.73
C VAL A 4 15.79 2.12 -5.21
N ASN A 5 15.26 1.23 -6.05
CA ASN A 5 15.07 1.50 -7.47
C ASN A 5 14.23 2.80 -7.62
N PRO A 6 14.79 3.88 -8.21
CA PRO A 6 14.08 5.15 -8.36
C PRO A 6 12.77 5.03 -9.14
N GLU A 7 12.70 4.11 -10.10
CA GLU A 7 11.50 3.82 -10.89
C GLU A 7 10.40 3.22 -10.01
N GLU A 8 10.74 2.31 -9.11
CA GLU A 8 9.80 1.70 -8.17
C GLU A 8 9.20 2.75 -7.22
N VAL A 9 10.05 3.63 -6.67
CA VAL A 9 9.60 4.76 -5.84
C VAL A 9 8.65 5.66 -6.61
N HIS A 10 9.03 6.03 -7.83
CA HIS A 10 8.19 6.87 -8.69
C HIS A 10 6.83 6.21 -8.95
N ASN A 11 6.83 4.91 -9.25
CA ASN A 11 5.62 4.12 -9.51
C ASN A 11 4.68 4.04 -8.30
N ILE A 12 5.21 3.86 -7.09
CA ILE A 12 4.43 3.87 -5.85
C ILE A 12 3.85 5.27 -5.61
N LEU A 13 4.66 6.31 -5.73
CA LEU A 13 4.21 7.70 -5.54
C LEU A 13 3.11 8.08 -6.52
N THR A 14 3.22 7.67 -7.80
CA THR A 14 2.18 7.92 -8.80
C THR A 14 0.86 7.26 -8.43
N ARG A 15 0.87 6.03 -7.92
CA ARG A 15 -0.34 5.34 -7.44
C ARG A 15 -0.96 6.05 -6.24
N LEU A 16 -0.14 6.48 -5.28
CA LEU A 16 -0.61 7.24 -4.12
C LEU A 16 -1.20 8.61 -4.52
N LYS A 17 -0.64 9.28 -5.54
CA LYS A 17 -1.22 10.50 -6.11
C LYS A 17 -2.61 10.24 -6.71
N THR A 18 -2.79 9.10 -7.40
CA THR A 18 -4.11 8.69 -7.91
C THR A 18 -5.10 8.45 -6.76
N VAL A 19 -4.72 7.70 -5.73
CA VAL A 19 -5.56 7.48 -4.53
C VAL A 19 -5.97 8.81 -3.90
N ARG A 20 -5.04 9.74 -3.72
CA ARG A 20 -5.34 11.09 -3.22
C ARG A 20 -6.34 11.83 -4.11
N GLY A 21 -6.20 11.71 -5.44
CA GLY A 21 -7.15 12.29 -6.38
C GLY A 21 -8.56 11.74 -6.22
N HIS A 22 -8.71 10.43 -5.97
CA HIS A 22 -10.01 9.83 -5.67
C HIS A 22 -10.59 10.32 -4.34
N ILE A 23 -9.77 10.42 -3.29
CA ILE A 23 -10.22 10.95 -1.99
C ILE A 23 -10.75 12.37 -2.15
N SER A 24 -9.99 13.25 -2.80
CA SER A 24 -10.45 14.61 -3.10
C SER A 24 -11.67 14.65 -4.02
N GLY A 25 -11.86 13.62 -4.85
CA GLY A 25 -13.08 13.43 -5.63
C GLY A 25 -14.29 13.15 -4.74
N VAL A 26 -14.15 12.24 -3.78
CA VAL A 26 -15.21 11.91 -2.80
C VAL A 26 -15.59 13.13 -1.96
N GLU A 27 -14.61 13.90 -1.49
CA GLU A 27 -14.86 15.15 -0.74
C GLU A 27 -15.75 16.10 -1.55
N ARG A 28 -15.41 16.37 -2.82
CA ARG A 28 -16.25 17.19 -3.71
C ARG A 28 -17.61 16.58 -3.97
N MET A 29 -17.71 15.26 -4.16
CA MET A 29 -19.00 14.60 -4.37
C MET A 29 -19.94 14.77 -3.18
N ILE A 30 -19.41 14.81 -1.95
CA ILE A 30 -20.18 15.10 -0.75
C ILE A 30 -20.64 16.57 -0.74
N GLU A 31 -19.75 17.51 -1.05
CA GLU A 31 -20.08 18.94 -1.15
C GLU A 31 -21.12 19.23 -2.24
N GLU A 32 -21.10 18.47 -3.33
CA GLU A 32 -22.04 18.56 -4.45
C GLU A 32 -23.33 17.73 -4.24
N GLU A 33 -23.53 17.16 -3.04
CA GLU A 33 -24.70 16.34 -2.69
C GLU A 33 -24.99 15.18 -3.66
N LYS A 34 -23.93 14.52 -4.15
CA LYS A 34 -24.05 13.32 -5.00
C LYS A 34 -24.71 12.16 -4.26
N SER A 35 -25.25 11.22 -5.03
CA SER A 35 -25.93 10.07 -4.44
C SER A 35 -24.98 9.19 -3.61
N CYS A 36 -25.52 8.58 -2.54
CA CYS A 36 -24.77 7.64 -1.72
C CYS A 36 -24.21 6.47 -2.54
N GLU A 37 -24.94 6.03 -3.57
CA GLU A 37 -24.48 4.97 -4.48
C GLU A 37 -23.21 5.37 -5.24
N GLU A 38 -23.19 6.57 -5.83
CA GLU A 38 -22.00 7.08 -6.53
C GLU A 38 -20.79 7.23 -5.60
N ILE A 39 -21.02 7.75 -4.39
CA ILE A 39 -19.97 7.89 -3.36
C ILE A 39 -19.42 6.51 -2.97
N LEU A 40 -20.30 5.53 -2.73
CA LEU A 40 -19.90 4.17 -2.40
C LEU A 40 -19.07 3.53 -3.53
N LEU A 41 -19.45 3.74 -4.79
CA LEU A 41 -18.67 3.25 -5.93
C LEU A 41 -17.26 3.87 -5.97
N GLN A 42 -17.11 5.16 -5.67
CA GLN A 42 -15.78 5.77 -5.56
C GLN A 42 -14.97 5.24 -4.37
N LEU A 43 -15.60 5.00 -3.21
CA LEU A 43 -14.92 4.37 -2.07
C LEU A 43 -14.44 2.95 -2.39
N VAL A 44 -15.21 2.18 -3.16
CA VAL A 44 -14.78 0.86 -3.66
C VAL A 44 -13.57 1.00 -4.58
N ALA A 45 -13.54 2.00 -5.46
CA ALA A 45 -12.39 2.27 -6.32
C ALA A 45 -11.13 2.65 -5.49
N ILE A 46 -11.29 3.50 -4.47
CA ILE A 46 -10.21 3.85 -3.52
C ILE A 46 -9.68 2.59 -2.85
N ARG A 47 -10.55 1.75 -2.29
CA ARG A 47 -10.14 0.50 -1.63
C ARG A 47 -9.33 -0.39 -2.57
N SER A 48 -9.76 -0.55 -3.82
CA SER A 48 -9.01 -1.34 -4.81
C SER A 48 -7.64 -0.72 -5.14
N ALA A 49 -7.58 0.60 -5.33
CA ALA A 49 -6.32 1.30 -5.63
C ALA A 49 -5.32 1.24 -4.47
N VAL A 50 -5.80 1.41 -3.24
CA VAL A 50 -4.99 1.23 -2.01
C VAL A 50 -4.48 -0.19 -1.92
N HIS A 51 -5.36 -1.20 -2.03
CA HIS A 51 -4.96 -2.61 -1.94
C HIS A 51 -3.86 -2.98 -2.96
N LYS A 52 -4.02 -2.57 -4.22
CA LYS A 52 -2.99 -2.77 -5.25
C LYS A 52 -1.65 -2.12 -4.88
N THR A 53 -1.68 -0.93 -4.29
CA THR A 53 -0.47 -0.23 -3.84
C THR A 53 0.18 -0.93 -2.65
N SER A 54 -0.63 -1.41 -1.70
CA SER A 54 -0.16 -2.17 -0.53
C SER A 54 0.52 -3.48 -0.93
N VAL A 55 -0.01 -4.20 -1.93
CA VAL A 55 0.62 -5.43 -2.46
C VAL A 55 2.02 -5.15 -3.03
N ILE A 56 2.20 -4.04 -3.75
CA ILE A 56 3.52 -3.66 -4.30
C ILE A 56 4.52 -3.38 -3.17
N ILE A 57 4.10 -2.58 -2.18
CA ILE A 57 4.94 -2.26 -1.02
C ILE A 57 5.26 -3.53 -0.21
N ALA A 58 4.30 -4.44 -0.08
CA ALA A 58 4.45 -5.72 0.60
C ALA A 58 5.45 -6.65 -0.09
N GLN A 59 5.43 -6.74 -1.42
CA GLN A 59 6.43 -7.49 -2.20
C GLN A 59 7.84 -6.96 -1.94
N ARG A 60 7.99 -5.63 -1.92
CA ARG A 60 9.25 -4.97 -1.60
C ARG A 60 9.70 -5.27 -0.17
N TYR A 61 8.79 -5.13 0.79
CA TYR A 61 9.04 -5.43 2.19
C TYR A 61 9.47 -6.88 2.40
N ALA A 62 8.77 -7.85 1.82
CA ALA A 62 9.15 -9.27 1.90
C ALA A 62 10.55 -9.52 1.33
N SER A 63 10.86 -8.89 0.18
CA SER A 63 12.17 -9.02 -0.47
C SER A 63 13.30 -8.40 0.37
N SER A 64 13.07 -7.21 0.94
CA SER A 64 14.09 -6.53 1.77
C SER A 64 14.26 -7.18 3.13
N CYS A 65 13.16 -7.59 3.77
CA CYS A 65 13.16 -8.19 5.10
C CYS A 65 13.95 -9.51 5.13
N LEU A 66 13.81 -10.35 4.09
CA LEU A 66 14.59 -11.57 3.96
C LEU A 66 16.08 -11.31 3.78
N LEU A 67 16.44 -10.26 3.03
CA LEU A 67 17.84 -9.88 2.80
C LEU A 67 18.47 -9.24 4.05
N GLU A 68 17.73 -8.40 4.78
CA GLU A 68 18.21 -7.76 6.00
C GLU A 68 18.43 -8.78 7.14
N ALA A 69 17.57 -9.79 7.28
CA ALA A 69 17.75 -10.87 8.27
C ALA A 69 19.00 -11.73 8.04
N ILE A 70 19.53 -11.77 6.81
CA ILE A 70 20.76 -12.51 6.48
C ILE A 70 21.99 -11.70 6.91
N ASP A 71 21.94 -10.37 6.76
CA ASP A 71 23.06 -9.47 7.01
C ASP A 71 23.16 -8.97 8.47
N SER A 72 22.05 -8.94 9.22
CA SER A 72 21.97 -8.32 10.55
C SER A 72 22.38 -9.23 11.72
N GLY A 73 22.47 -10.55 11.51
CA GLY A 73 22.69 -11.52 12.59
C GLY A 73 21.51 -11.68 13.56
N GLU A 74 20.35 -11.11 13.23
CA GLU A 74 19.09 -11.26 13.96
C GLU A 74 18.54 -12.70 13.84
N ASP A 75 17.65 -13.08 14.76
CA ASP A 75 16.92 -14.34 14.66
C ASP A 75 16.02 -14.30 13.42
N ARG A 76 16.43 -15.05 12.39
CA ARG A 76 15.71 -15.16 11.12
C ARG A 76 14.26 -15.60 11.30
N GLN A 77 13.98 -16.42 12.32
CA GLN A 77 12.63 -16.89 12.60
C GLN A 77 11.75 -15.76 13.13
N GLU A 78 12.29 -14.90 14.00
CA GLU A 78 11.58 -13.74 14.53
C GLU A 78 11.27 -12.72 13.42
N VAL A 79 12.27 -12.39 12.60
CA VAL A 79 12.10 -11.45 11.49
C VAL A 79 11.06 -11.96 10.48
N LEU A 80 11.09 -13.25 10.15
CA LEU A 80 10.11 -13.88 9.28
C LEU A 80 8.68 -13.83 9.88
N ASN A 81 8.54 -14.13 11.18
CA ASN A 81 7.24 -14.11 11.84
C ASN A 81 6.62 -12.70 11.83
N ASN A 82 7.43 -11.67 12.13
CA ASN A 82 6.99 -10.27 12.08
C ASN A 82 6.57 -9.85 10.67
N ALA A 83 7.30 -10.33 9.65
CA ALA A 83 6.94 -10.08 8.27
C ALA A 83 5.60 -10.72 7.89
N ILE A 84 5.40 -11.99 8.25
CA ILE A 84 4.13 -12.70 8.02
C ILE A 84 2.97 -11.99 8.71
N GLU A 85 3.13 -11.59 9.97
CA GLU A 85 2.08 -10.89 10.73
C GLU A 85 1.68 -9.57 10.04
N THR A 86 2.68 -8.82 9.55
CA THR A 86 2.44 -7.57 8.83
C THR A 86 1.69 -7.82 7.51
N LEU A 87 2.08 -8.85 6.76
CA LEU A 87 1.45 -9.21 5.49
C LEU A 87 0.02 -9.70 5.66
N MET A 88 -0.29 -10.41 6.76
CA MET A 88 -1.65 -10.87 7.04
C MET A 88 -2.66 -9.73 7.24
N LYS A 89 -2.20 -8.54 7.64
CA LYS A 89 -3.05 -7.34 7.82
C LYS A 89 -3.49 -6.69 6.50
N LEU A 90 -2.94 -7.11 5.35
CA LEU A 90 -3.28 -6.55 4.03
C LEU A 90 -4.71 -6.86 3.54
N ASN A 91 -5.35 -7.87 4.14
CA ASN A 91 -6.68 -8.35 3.76
C ASN A 91 -7.76 -8.04 4.81
N GLN A 92 -7.41 -7.29 5.85
CA GLN A 92 -8.34 -6.77 6.85
C GLN A 92 -8.94 -5.45 6.36
#